data_AF-R7S623-F1
#
_entry.id   AF-R7S623-F1
#
_cell.length_a   1.000
_cell.length_b   1.000
_cell.length_c   1.000
_cell.angle_alpha   90.00
_cell.angle_beta   90.00
_cell.angle_gamma   90.00
#
_symmetry.space_group_name_H-M   'P 1'
#
loop_
_entity.id
_entity.type
_entity.pdbx_description
1 polymer ?
#
loop_
_entity_poly.entity_id
_entity_poly.type
_entity_poly.pdbx_seq_one_letter_code
_entity_poly.pdbx_strand_id
1 'polypeptide(L)'
;MTGTAASASHEIIRANKTYGRALLTLRVLVQNRRKEKTPILVFGSHAQVLSKVSSTDAVQRGRTPCNNVILFTRDGIPRAALGVARNPWDNHPRLLVPHFNTTELQQASPPGGRRWDYSDGIVRLKKGDFVVYQFQFHVGDDDTICKDWEALNALECFALPWAPWDNATPSSFIALSLPTLRGPPLIEFPDTPGRLLCAPFDHAAVNHYFADFLENSEDAFLRSHIGPDSAVMLNTIKNTTLSMADRLLDRVIENGNMDVLLERLRACGRDDLVEKLLQ
;
A
#
# COMPACT_ATOMS: atom_id res chain seq x y z
N MET A 1 10.66 31.60 15.44
CA MET A 1 9.54 31.79 14.48
C MET A 1 9.33 30.51 13.66
N THR A 2 8.75 29.46 14.26
CA THR A 2 8.53 28.13 13.62
C THR A 2 7.04 27.76 13.54
N GLY A 3 6.14 28.72 13.76
CA GLY A 3 4.76 28.45 14.21
C GLY A 3 3.75 27.89 13.20
N THR A 4 3.97 28.05 11.89
CA THR A 4 2.97 27.61 10.89
C THR A 4 3.33 26.29 10.22
N ALA A 5 4.57 26.14 9.76
CA ALA A 5 5.05 24.91 9.12
C ALA A 5 5.14 23.72 10.10
N ALA A 6 5.54 23.97 11.35
CA ALA A 6 5.59 22.92 12.37
C ALA A 6 4.18 22.47 12.78
N SER A 7 3.22 23.39 12.92
CA SER A 7 1.83 23.06 13.22
C SER A 7 1.19 22.22 12.12
N ALA A 8 1.36 22.62 10.85
CA ALA A 8 0.86 21.84 9.72
C ALA A 8 1.51 20.45 9.63
N SER A 9 2.81 20.33 9.92
CA SER A 9 3.50 19.04 9.96
C SER A 9 2.96 18.14 11.08
N HIS A 10 2.73 18.69 12.27
CA HIS A 10 2.17 17.93 13.40
C HIS A 10 0.72 17.48 13.13
N GLU A 11 -0.10 18.33 12.51
CA GLU A 11 -1.45 17.96 12.08
C GLU A 11 -1.44 16.84 11.04
N ILE A 12 -0.54 16.91 10.04
CA ILE A 12 -0.36 15.83 9.06
C ILE A 12 0.09 14.55 9.76
N ILE A 13 1.05 14.61 10.69
CA ILE A 13 1.52 13.44 11.44
C ILE A 13 0.38 12.84 12.29
N ARG A 14 -0.38 13.68 12.99
CA ARG A 14 -1.51 13.26 13.82
C ARG A 14 -2.61 12.61 12.97
N ALA A 15 -3.00 13.23 11.86
CA ALA A 15 -4.02 12.72 10.95
C ALA A 15 -3.60 11.43 10.22
N ASN A 16 -2.29 11.16 10.13
CA ASN A 16 -1.71 10.01 9.44
C ASN A 16 -0.92 9.09 10.40
N LYS A 17 -1.19 9.11 11.71
CA LYS A 17 -0.48 8.31 12.72
C LYS A 17 -0.54 6.81 12.42
N THR A 18 -1.71 6.33 11.99
CA THR A 18 -1.98 4.94 11.57
C THR A 18 -1.50 4.65 10.15
N TYR A 19 -1.05 5.66 9.40
CA TYR A 19 -0.74 5.54 7.98
C TYR A 19 0.50 4.68 7.71
N GLY A 20 1.47 4.63 8.62
CA GLY A 20 2.71 3.87 8.41
C GLY A 20 2.63 2.39 8.79
N ARG A 21 1.77 2.03 9.75
CA ARG A 21 1.71 0.68 10.34
C ARG A 21 0.64 -0.24 9.76
N ALA A 22 -0.29 0.34 9.00
CA ALA A 22 -1.42 -0.37 8.40
C ALA A 22 -1.30 -0.50 6.86
N LEU A 23 -0.08 -0.39 6.32
CA LEU A 23 0.18 -0.54 4.90
C LEU A 23 0.53 -1.98 4.55
N LEU A 24 -0.28 -2.57 3.68
CA LEU A 24 0.05 -3.82 3.01
C LEU A 24 0.81 -3.52 1.73
N THR A 25 2.02 -4.06 1.60
CA THR A 25 2.82 -3.96 0.36
C THR A 25 2.65 -5.22 -0.48
N LEU A 26 2.21 -5.08 -1.73
CA LEU A 26 2.06 -6.19 -2.67
C LEU A 26 3.02 -6.02 -3.85
N ARG A 27 3.82 -7.05 -4.13
CA ARG A 27 4.58 -7.16 -5.38
C ARG A 27 3.81 -8.03 -6.37
N VAL A 28 3.44 -7.45 -7.50
CA VAL A 28 2.55 -8.08 -8.48
C VAL A 28 3.23 -8.11 -9.85
N LEU A 29 3.39 -9.32 -10.39
CA LEU A 29 3.82 -9.52 -11.78
C LEU A 29 2.59 -9.51 -12.69
N VAL A 30 2.61 -8.64 -13.70
CA VAL A 30 1.56 -8.52 -14.70
C VAL A 30 2.15 -8.80 -16.07
N GLN A 31 1.61 -9.78 -16.79
CA GLN A 31 2.10 -10.17 -18.11
C GLN A 31 0.98 -10.17 -19.14
N ASN A 32 1.22 -9.56 -20.31
CA ASN A 32 0.29 -9.64 -21.43
C ASN A 32 0.48 -10.98 -22.18
N ARG A 33 -0.39 -11.96 -21.90
CA ARG A 33 -0.40 -13.26 -22.57
C ARG A 33 -1.47 -13.39 -23.68
N ARG A 34 -2.09 -12.28 -24.10
CA ARG A 34 -3.19 -12.27 -25.08
C ARG A 34 -2.77 -12.86 -26.43
N LYS A 35 -3.65 -13.62 -27.10
CA LYS A 35 -3.35 -14.34 -28.34
C LYS A 35 -3.26 -13.40 -29.54
N GLU A 36 -4.18 -12.45 -29.60
CA GLU A 36 -4.42 -11.39 -30.60
C GLU A 36 -3.27 -10.39 -30.76
N LYS A 37 -2.23 -10.47 -29.91
CA LYS A 37 -1.00 -9.66 -29.98
C LYS A 37 -1.20 -8.14 -29.80
N THR A 38 -2.42 -7.67 -29.58
CA THR A 38 -2.71 -6.26 -29.31
C THR A 38 -2.00 -5.80 -28.02
N PRO A 39 -1.18 -4.73 -28.09
CA PRO A 39 -0.63 -4.12 -26.89
C PRO A 39 -1.74 -3.63 -25.95
N ILE A 40 -1.46 -3.63 -24.65
CA ILE A 40 -2.37 -3.11 -23.64
C ILE A 40 -1.67 -2.01 -22.84
N LEU A 41 -2.46 -1.08 -22.29
CA LEU A 41 -2.05 -0.24 -21.18
C LEU A 41 -2.58 -0.81 -19.89
N VAL A 42 -1.73 -0.86 -18.87
CA VAL A 42 -2.07 -1.25 -17.51
C VAL A 42 -1.97 0.00 -16.63
N PHE A 43 -2.97 0.23 -15.77
CA PHE A 43 -3.09 1.45 -14.97
C PHE A 43 -2.85 1.15 -13.49
N GLY A 44 -1.59 1.16 -13.08
CA GLY A 44 -1.20 0.77 -11.73
C GLY A 44 -1.80 1.66 -10.63
N SER A 45 -1.81 2.99 -10.79
CA SER A 45 -2.39 3.90 -9.79
C SER A 45 -3.88 3.68 -9.54
N HIS A 46 -4.58 3.03 -10.48
CA HIS A 46 -5.99 2.70 -10.41
C HIS A 46 -6.25 1.27 -9.87
N ALA A 47 -5.20 0.56 -9.47
CA ALA A 47 -5.35 -0.75 -8.82
C ALA A 47 -6.15 -0.62 -7.52
N GLN A 48 -6.95 -1.65 -7.24
CA GLN A 48 -7.79 -1.72 -6.06
C GLN A 48 -7.67 -3.10 -5.40
N VAL A 49 -7.91 -3.16 -4.10
CA VAL A 49 -8.19 -4.41 -3.38
C VAL A 49 -9.61 -4.36 -2.82
N LEU A 50 -10.27 -5.51 -2.76
CA LEU A 50 -11.61 -5.66 -2.22
C LEU A 50 -11.53 -6.25 -0.80
N SER A 51 -12.24 -5.68 0.17
CA SER A 51 -12.38 -6.28 1.50
C SER A 51 -13.31 -7.49 1.46
N LYS A 52 -13.04 -8.47 2.33
CA LYS A 52 -14.05 -9.45 2.73
C LYS A 52 -15.18 -8.75 3.46
N VAL A 53 -16.38 -9.31 3.32
CA VAL A 53 -17.60 -8.83 3.99
C VAL A 53 -17.39 -8.75 5.50
N SER A 54 -16.81 -9.79 6.10
CA SER A 54 -16.54 -9.89 7.54
C SER A 54 -15.55 -8.85 8.07
N SER A 55 -14.76 -8.23 7.19
CA SER A 55 -13.66 -7.35 7.55
C SER A 55 -13.90 -5.90 7.10
N THR A 56 -15.04 -5.62 6.44
CA THR A 56 -15.39 -4.29 5.94
C THR A 56 -15.33 -3.23 7.05
N ASP A 57 -15.85 -3.52 8.24
CA ASP A 57 -15.87 -2.57 9.35
C ASP A 57 -14.47 -2.25 9.88
N ALA A 58 -13.61 -3.27 10.02
CA ALA A 58 -12.22 -3.10 10.44
C ALA A 58 -11.43 -2.24 9.43
N VAL A 59 -11.57 -2.56 8.16
CA VAL A 59 -10.96 -1.80 7.06
C VAL A 59 -11.49 -0.35 7.03
N GLN A 60 -12.77 -0.14 7.33
CA GLN A 60 -13.36 1.19 7.41
C GLN A 60 -12.80 2.01 8.58
N ARG A 61 -12.57 1.40 9.76
CA ARG A 61 -11.96 2.09 10.91
C ARG A 61 -10.56 2.60 10.61
N GLY A 62 -9.81 1.86 9.80
CA GLY A 62 -8.47 2.26 9.36
C GLY A 62 -8.44 3.48 8.44
N ARG A 63 -9.60 3.92 7.92
CA ARG A 63 -9.67 4.97 6.90
C ARG A 63 -9.06 6.30 7.40
N THR A 64 -8.04 6.76 6.69
CA THR A 64 -7.51 8.14 6.81
C THR A 64 -8.05 9.03 5.69
N PRO A 65 -8.00 10.37 5.83
CA PRO A 65 -8.38 11.31 4.77
C PRO A 65 -7.59 11.12 3.47
N CYS A 66 -6.38 10.59 3.54
CA CYS A 66 -5.51 10.33 2.38
C CYS A 66 -5.77 8.97 1.72
N ASN A 67 -6.67 8.14 2.29
CA ASN A 67 -6.96 6.83 1.74
C ASN A 67 -8.01 6.90 0.62
N ASN A 68 -7.75 6.17 -0.45
CA ASN A 68 -8.71 5.94 -1.53
C ASN A 68 -9.65 4.78 -1.19
N VAL A 69 -10.40 4.88 -0.08
CA VAL A 69 -11.39 3.86 0.32
C VAL A 69 -12.78 4.27 -0.14
N ILE A 70 -13.45 3.36 -0.84
CA ILE A 70 -14.80 3.52 -1.32
C ILE A 70 -15.67 2.42 -0.70
N LEU A 71 -16.67 2.83 0.08
CA LEU A 71 -17.70 1.94 0.60
C LEU A 71 -18.84 1.85 -0.41
N PHE A 72 -19.32 0.63 -0.65
CA PHE A 72 -20.44 0.38 -1.54
C PHE A 72 -21.19 -0.87 -1.13
N THR A 73 -22.43 -0.98 -1.61
CA THR A 73 -23.27 -2.15 -1.40
C THR A 73 -23.34 -2.93 -2.71
N ARG A 74 -23.06 -4.23 -2.64
CA ARG A 74 -23.23 -5.16 -3.76
C ARG A 74 -24.09 -6.33 -3.28
N ASP A 75 -25.20 -6.57 -3.97
CA ASP A 75 -26.17 -7.62 -3.61
C ASP A 75 -26.70 -7.48 -2.17
N GLY A 76 -26.88 -6.24 -1.70
CA GLY A 76 -27.33 -5.94 -0.33
C GLY A 76 -26.23 -6.03 0.74
N ILE A 77 -25.00 -6.37 0.37
CA ILE A 77 -23.90 -6.60 1.30
C ILE A 77 -22.89 -5.43 1.26
N PRO A 78 -22.53 -4.84 2.42
CA PRO A 78 -21.54 -3.76 2.49
C PRO A 78 -20.12 -4.28 2.22
N ARG A 79 -19.40 -3.55 1.37
CA ARG A 79 -18.04 -3.87 0.95
C ARG A 79 -17.19 -2.59 0.88
N ALA A 80 -15.88 -2.75 1.05
CA ALA A 80 -14.90 -1.69 0.86
C ALA A 80 -13.97 -2.04 -0.31
N ALA A 81 -13.84 -1.14 -1.28
CA ALA A 81 -12.77 -1.16 -2.26
C ALA A 81 -11.70 -0.14 -1.85
N LEU A 82 -10.45 -0.56 -1.83
CA LEU A 82 -9.32 0.27 -1.44
C LEU A 82 -8.40 0.44 -2.64
N GLY A 83 -8.25 1.68 -3.11
CA GLY A 83 -7.24 2.03 -4.09
C GLY A 83 -5.83 2.08 -3.50
N VAL A 84 -4.85 2.23 -4.38
CA VAL A 84 -3.45 2.46 -3.97
C VAL A 84 -3.37 3.63 -3.00
N ALA A 85 -2.67 3.42 -1.88
CA ALA A 85 -2.45 4.42 -0.85
C ALA A 85 -1.73 5.63 -1.44
N ARG A 86 -2.06 6.85 -0.98
CA ARG A 86 -1.39 8.07 -1.42
C ARG A 86 -0.41 8.56 -0.37
N ASN A 87 0.76 9.00 -0.81
CA ASN A 87 1.72 9.59 0.09
C ASN A 87 1.12 10.89 0.70
N PRO A 88 1.04 11.02 2.04
CA PRO A 88 0.42 12.18 2.68
C PRO A 88 1.20 13.49 2.48
N TRP A 89 2.47 13.44 2.03
CA TRP A 89 3.32 14.61 1.82
C TRP A 89 3.18 15.22 0.42
N ASP A 90 3.08 14.40 -0.62
CA ASP A 90 3.07 14.83 -2.02
C ASP A 90 1.81 14.38 -2.80
N ASN A 91 0.91 13.65 -2.15
CA ASN A 91 -0.32 13.10 -2.70
C ASN A 91 -0.14 12.15 -3.91
N HIS A 92 1.08 11.67 -4.16
CA HIS A 92 1.37 10.71 -5.22
C HIS A 92 0.98 9.29 -4.79
N PRO A 93 0.57 8.42 -5.72
CA PRO A 93 0.29 7.02 -5.39
C PRO A 93 1.56 6.33 -4.88
N ARG A 94 1.44 5.55 -3.81
CA ARG A 94 2.49 4.69 -3.26
C ARG A 94 2.65 3.45 -4.14
N LEU A 95 3.23 3.69 -5.30
CA LEU A 95 3.39 2.75 -6.39
C LEU A 95 4.80 2.86 -6.95
N LEU A 96 5.45 1.71 -7.12
CA LEU A 96 6.75 1.62 -7.77
C LEU A 96 6.67 0.59 -8.90
N VAL A 97 7.42 0.83 -9.97
CA VAL A 97 7.61 -0.14 -11.08
C VAL A 97 9.07 -0.58 -11.07
N PRO A 98 9.47 -1.51 -10.19
CA PRO A 98 10.88 -1.89 -10.06
C PRO A 98 11.42 -2.63 -11.28
N HIS A 99 10.57 -3.36 -12.02
CA HIS A 99 11.03 -4.15 -13.18
C HIS A 99 10.08 -4.04 -14.36
N PHE A 100 10.67 -3.95 -15.54
CA PHE A 100 10.00 -4.16 -16.82
C PHE A 100 10.80 -5.20 -17.60
N ASN A 101 10.17 -6.32 -17.91
CA ASN A 101 10.85 -7.51 -18.43
C ASN A 101 12.07 -7.84 -17.55
N THR A 102 13.23 -8.08 -18.17
CA THR A 102 14.49 -8.38 -17.50
C THR A 102 15.26 -7.14 -17.05
N THR A 103 14.67 -5.94 -17.20
CA THR A 103 15.32 -4.67 -16.86
C THR A 103 14.80 -4.17 -15.53
N GLU A 104 15.72 -4.00 -14.57
CA GLU A 104 15.47 -3.25 -13.35
C GLU A 104 15.40 -1.75 -13.69
N LEU A 105 14.29 -1.12 -13.33
CA LEU A 105 14.09 0.31 -13.53
C LEU A 105 14.58 1.04 -12.29
N GLN A 106 15.80 1.60 -12.34
CA GLN A 106 16.22 2.57 -11.34
C GLN A 106 15.32 3.81 -11.47
N GLN A 107 14.63 4.18 -10.39
CA GLN A 107 13.65 5.28 -10.38
C GLN A 107 14.22 6.68 -10.71
N ALA A 108 15.48 6.80 -11.13
CA ALA A 108 16.12 8.07 -11.44
C ALA A 108 16.10 8.47 -12.92
N SER A 109 15.79 7.59 -13.89
CA SER A 109 15.44 7.93 -15.28
C SER A 109 15.27 6.65 -16.12
N PRO A 110 14.28 6.58 -17.03
CA PRO A 110 14.19 5.44 -17.95
C PRO A 110 15.35 5.45 -18.95
N PRO A 111 15.96 4.29 -19.25
CA PRO A 111 16.86 4.18 -20.39
C PRO A 111 16.05 4.37 -21.68
N GLY A 112 16.32 5.46 -22.39
CA GLY A 112 15.81 5.69 -23.74
C GLY A 112 14.48 6.44 -23.85
N GLY A 113 14.46 7.73 -23.45
CA GLY A 113 13.72 8.83 -24.09
C GLY A 113 12.20 8.74 -24.27
N ARG A 114 11.54 7.65 -23.87
CA ARG A 114 10.09 7.51 -23.92
C ARG A 114 9.51 8.03 -22.62
N ARG A 115 8.62 9.02 -22.75
CA ARG A 115 7.86 9.64 -21.68
C ARG A 115 6.80 8.64 -21.18
N TRP A 116 7.24 7.68 -20.38
CA TRP A 116 6.37 6.78 -19.63
C TRP A 116 5.92 7.51 -18.37
N ASP A 117 4.63 7.48 -18.06
CA ASP A 117 4.12 8.00 -16.81
C ASP A 117 4.26 6.94 -15.71
N TYR A 118 5.52 6.68 -15.31
CA TYR A 118 5.81 5.76 -14.21
C TYR A 118 5.32 6.31 -12.87
N SER A 119 5.12 7.63 -12.74
CA SER A 119 4.52 8.27 -11.56
C SER A 119 3.11 7.72 -11.29
N ASP A 120 2.30 7.55 -12.33
CA ASP A 120 0.99 6.92 -12.22
C ASP A 120 1.02 5.39 -12.46
N GLY A 121 2.21 4.84 -12.71
CA GLY A 121 2.41 3.43 -13.04
C GLY A 121 1.60 2.98 -14.25
N ILE A 122 1.52 3.82 -15.29
CA ILE A 122 0.87 3.44 -16.55
C ILE A 122 1.91 2.79 -17.46
N VAL A 123 1.77 1.49 -17.69
CA VAL A 123 2.75 0.70 -18.45
C VAL A 123 2.10 0.04 -19.65
N ARG A 124 2.75 0.18 -20.81
CA ARG A 124 2.37 -0.54 -22.03
C ARG A 124 3.02 -1.91 -22.06
N LEU A 125 2.22 -2.95 -22.25
CA LEU A 125 2.69 -4.33 -22.42
C LEU A 125 2.35 -4.84 -23.82
N LYS A 126 3.35 -5.16 -24.63
CA LYS A 126 3.13 -6.00 -25.83
C LYS A 126 2.97 -7.45 -25.38
N LYS A 127 2.53 -8.32 -26.31
CA LYS A 127 2.44 -9.76 -26.02
C LYS A 127 3.81 -10.29 -25.58
N GLY A 128 3.83 -10.98 -24.43
CA GLY A 128 5.02 -11.54 -23.82
C GLY A 128 5.67 -10.61 -22.80
N ASP A 129 5.50 -9.29 -22.92
CA ASP A 129 6.03 -8.33 -21.96
C ASP A 129 5.38 -8.54 -20.59
N PHE A 130 6.20 -8.39 -19.55
CA PHE A 130 5.76 -8.35 -18.17
C PHE A 130 6.33 -7.14 -17.45
N VAL A 131 5.63 -6.74 -16.39
CA VAL A 131 6.04 -5.68 -15.48
C VAL A 131 5.84 -6.18 -14.06
N VAL A 132 6.72 -5.80 -13.16
CA VAL A 132 6.53 -5.98 -11.72
C VAL A 132 6.15 -4.64 -11.14
N TYR A 133 4.99 -4.59 -10.50
CA TYR A 133 4.56 -3.47 -9.69
C TYR A 133 4.80 -3.77 -8.22
N GLN A 134 5.03 -2.71 -7.45
CA GLN A 134 4.97 -2.73 -6.00
C GLN A 134 3.93 -1.70 -5.56
N PHE A 135 2.82 -2.19 -5.02
CA PHE A 135 1.71 -1.37 -4.54
C PHE A 135 1.74 -1.31 -3.02
N GLN A 136 1.33 -0.18 -2.44
CA GLN A 136 0.96 -0.11 -1.03
C GLN A 136 -0.53 0.21 -0.90
N PHE A 137 -1.24 -0.57 -0.09
CA PHE A 137 -2.64 -0.37 0.23
C PHE A 137 -2.77 -0.11 1.73
N HIS A 138 -3.60 0.85 2.12
CA HIS A 138 -3.91 1.09 3.53
C HIS A 138 -5.11 0.24 3.92
N VAL A 139 -4.87 -0.92 4.54
CA VAL A 139 -5.90 -1.94 4.82
C VAL A 139 -6.27 -1.98 6.29
N GLY A 140 -5.31 -1.66 7.17
CA GLY A 140 -5.44 -1.88 8.59
C GLY A 140 -5.88 -0.68 9.42
N ASP A 141 -6.26 -0.95 10.67
CA ASP A 141 -6.63 0.05 11.68
C ASP A 141 -5.59 0.19 12.80
N ASP A 142 -4.43 -0.48 12.69
CA ASP A 142 -3.37 -0.54 13.73
C ASP A 142 -3.87 -1.15 15.06
N ASP A 143 -5.01 -1.84 15.02
CA ASP A 143 -5.65 -2.50 16.16
C ASP A 143 -6.04 -3.94 15.79
N THR A 144 -7.06 -4.11 14.95
CA THR A 144 -7.55 -5.42 14.50
C THR A 144 -6.83 -5.95 13.26
N ILE A 145 -6.28 -5.04 12.45
CA ILE A 145 -5.46 -5.37 11.29
C ILE A 145 -4.17 -4.56 11.42
N CYS A 146 -3.14 -5.23 11.92
CA CYS A 146 -1.82 -4.64 12.21
C CYS A 146 -0.66 -5.44 11.59
N LYS A 147 -0.93 -6.62 11.03
CA LYS A 147 0.05 -7.49 10.35
C LYS A 147 -0.33 -7.77 8.90
N ASP A 148 0.67 -8.14 8.10
CA ASP A 148 0.49 -8.46 6.68
C ASP A 148 -0.48 -9.62 6.46
N TRP A 149 -0.41 -10.67 7.29
CA TRP A 149 -1.30 -11.83 7.17
C TRP A 149 -2.75 -11.48 7.53
N GLU A 150 -2.97 -10.62 8.52
CA GLU A 150 -4.31 -10.11 8.90
C GLU A 150 -4.88 -9.28 7.76
N ALA A 151 -4.06 -8.40 7.16
CA ALA A 151 -4.44 -7.60 6.02
C ALA A 151 -4.79 -8.48 4.80
N LEU A 152 -3.95 -9.47 4.47
CA LEU A 152 -4.23 -10.42 3.39
C LEU A 152 -5.49 -11.25 3.67
N ASN A 153 -5.74 -11.65 4.92
CA ASN A 153 -6.96 -12.36 5.29
C ASN A 153 -8.20 -11.46 5.33
N ALA A 154 -8.05 -10.15 5.47
CA ALA A 154 -9.14 -9.19 5.40
C ALA A 154 -9.56 -8.85 3.96
N LEU A 155 -8.76 -9.21 2.96
CA LEU A 155 -9.02 -8.93 1.54
C LEU A 155 -9.56 -10.16 0.81
N GLU A 156 -10.34 -9.95 -0.23
CA GLU A 156 -10.93 -11.00 -1.08
C GLU A 156 -10.19 -11.10 -2.42
N CYS A 157 -9.90 -9.97 -3.06
CA CYS A 157 -9.22 -9.95 -4.35
C CYS A 157 -8.42 -8.67 -4.58
N PHE A 158 -7.47 -8.78 -5.49
CA PHE A 158 -6.76 -7.67 -6.12
C PHE A 158 -7.35 -7.41 -7.51
N ALA A 159 -7.54 -6.15 -7.86
CA ALA A 159 -8.12 -5.71 -9.11
C ALA A 159 -7.22 -4.70 -9.81
N LEU A 160 -6.93 -4.93 -11.09
CA LEU A 160 -6.04 -4.09 -11.89
C LEU A 160 -6.69 -3.70 -13.22
N PRO A 161 -6.97 -2.41 -13.42
CA PRO A 161 -7.54 -1.94 -14.68
C PRO A 161 -6.53 -1.96 -15.83
N TRP A 162 -7.02 -2.29 -17.01
CA TRP A 162 -6.26 -2.26 -18.26
C TRP A 162 -7.16 -1.99 -19.46
N ALA A 163 -6.57 -1.52 -20.57
CA ALA A 163 -7.29 -1.33 -21.83
C ALA A 163 -6.40 -1.70 -23.03
N PRO A 164 -6.98 -2.13 -24.17
CA PRO A 164 -6.26 -2.19 -25.43
C PRO A 164 -5.66 -0.82 -25.77
N TRP A 165 -4.45 -0.79 -26.32
CA TRP A 165 -3.78 0.44 -26.71
C TRP A 165 -3.82 0.64 -28.22
N ASP A 166 -4.44 1.73 -28.65
CA ASP A 166 -4.62 2.11 -30.06
C ASP A 166 -3.48 2.96 -30.64
N ASN A 167 -2.50 3.35 -29.83
CA ASN A 167 -1.40 4.28 -30.16
C ASN A 167 -1.81 5.72 -30.48
N ALA A 168 -3.07 6.11 -30.27
CA ALA A 168 -3.57 7.43 -30.61
C ALA A 168 -4.20 8.14 -29.41
N THR A 169 -5.01 7.43 -28.63
CA THR A 169 -5.80 8.04 -27.56
C THR A 169 -4.95 8.32 -26.34
N PRO A 170 -4.92 9.54 -25.76
CA PRO A 170 -4.15 9.81 -24.54
C PRO A 170 -4.53 8.88 -23.38
N SER A 171 -3.56 8.43 -22.58
CA SER A 171 -3.79 7.53 -21.45
C SER A 171 -4.78 8.09 -20.43
N SER A 172 -4.77 9.41 -20.21
CA SER A 172 -5.72 10.11 -19.34
C SER A 172 -7.17 9.99 -19.82
N PHE A 173 -7.40 9.95 -21.14
CA PHE A 173 -8.73 9.76 -21.70
C PHE A 173 -9.17 8.30 -21.64
N ILE A 174 -8.25 7.37 -21.89
CA ILE A 174 -8.50 5.94 -21.69
C ILE A 174 -8.86 5.64 -20.24
N ALA A 175 -8.25 6.33 -19.26
CA ALA A 175 -8.54 6.13 -17.85
C ALA A 175 -10.03 6.32 -17.50
N LEU A 176 -10.74 7.19 -18.22
CA LEU A 176 -12.19 7.40 -18.04
C LEU A 176 -13.03 6.19 -18.45
N SER A 177 -12.48 5.30 -19.29
CA SER A 177 -13.13 4.06 -19.73
C SER A 177 -12.83 2.84 -18.89
N LEU A 178 -12.08 3.01 -17.81
CA LEU A 178 -11.70 1.90 -16.96
C LEU A 178 -12.82 1.58 -15.96
N PRO A 179 -13.30 0.32 -15.91
CA PRO A 179 -14.20 -0.11 -14.84
C PRO A 179 -13.47 -0.13 -13.49
N THR A 180 -14.23 -0.04 -12.41
CA THR A 180 -13.74 -0.18 -11.03
C THR A 180 -14.46 -1.33 -10.33
N LEU A 181 -14.00 -1.74 -9.15
CA LEU A 181 -14.70 -2.73 -8.33
C LEU A 181 -16.12 -2.29 -7.93
N ARG A 182 -16.37 -0.97 -7.88
CA ARG A 182 -17.67 -0.40 -7.50
C ARG A 182 -18.67 -0.39 -8.66
N GLY A 183 -18.22 -0.24 -9.89
CA GLY A 183 -19.15 0.05 -10.98
C GLY A 183 -18.53 0.22 -12.35
N PRO A 184 -19.41 0.46 -13.35
CA PRO A 184 -19.03 0.59 -14.75
C PRO A 184 -18.11 1.79 -15.00
N PRO A 185 -17.44 1.85 -16.15
CA PRO A 185 -16.64 3.00 -16.53
C PRO A 185 -17.48 4.27 -16.70
N LEU A 186 -16.84 5.44 -16.65
CA LEU A 186 -17.50 6.74 -16.86
C LEU A 186 -17.84 6.95 -18.34
N ILE A 187 -17.01 6.44 -19.24
CA ILE A 187 -17.18 6.52 -20.69
C ILE A 187 -17.01 5.14 -21.29
N GLU A 188 -17.93 4.72 -22.15
CA GLU A 188 -17.81 3.46 -22.88
C GLU A 188 -17.24 3.72 -24.28
N PHE A 189 -16.12 3.05 -24.60
CA PHE A 189 -15.59 2.97 -25.95
C PHE A 189 -16.04 1.63 -26.57
N PRO A 190 -16.91 1.63 -27.59
CA PRO A 190 -17.48 0.39 -28.15
C PRO A 190 -16.42 -0.59 -28.64
N ASP A 191 -15.37 -0.08 -29.28
CA ASP A 191 -14.37 -0.91 -29.98
C ASP A 191 -13.19 -1.33 -29.10
N THR A 192 -12.92 -0.58 -28.02
CA THR A 192 -11.78 -0.82 -27.11
C THR A 192 -12.18 -0.61 -25.65
N PRO A 193 -13.10 -1.41 -25.10
CA PRO A 193 -13.55 -1.21 -23.73
C PRO A 193 -12.41 -1.48 -22.74
N GLY A 194 -12.32 -0.61 -21.74
CA GLY A 194 -11.50 -0.85 -20.56
C GLY A 194 -12.00 -2.09 -19.82
N ARG A 195 -11.07 -2.78 -19.16
CA ARG A 195 -11.32 -4.05 -18.47
C ARG A 195 -10.68 -4.03 -17.10
N LEU A 196 -11.25 -4.80 -16.19
CA LEU A 196 -10.71 -5.02 -14.85
C LEU A 196 -10.20 -6.47 -14.76
N LEU A 197 -8.92 -6.65 -14.48
CA LEU A 197 -8.37 -7.96 -14.13
C LEU A 197 -8.57 -8.16 -12.63
N CYS A 198 -9.35 -9.15 -12.23
CA CYS A 198 -9.53 -9.52 -10.83
C CYS A 198 -8.81 -10.84 -10.51
N ALA A 199 -7.96 -10.83 -9.50
CA ALA A 199 -7.25 -11.99 -9.00
C ALA A 199 -7.63 -12.21 -7.52
N PRO A 200 -8.35 -13.29 -7.17
CA PRO A 200 -8.67 -13.59 -5.78
C PRO A 200 -7.40 -13.97 -5.01
N PHE A 201 -7.39 -13.66 -3.71
CA PHE A 201 -6.32 -14.15 -2.83
C PHE A 201 -6.56 -15.61 -2.47
N ASP A 202 -5.52 -16.43 -2.60
CA ASP A 202 -5.56 -17.82 -2.14
C ASP A 202 -5.33 -17.85 -0.62
N HIS A 203 -6.45 -17.82 0.14
CA HIS A 203 -6.39 -17.82 1.59
C HIS A 203 -5.82 -19.11 2.18
N ALA A 204 -5.93 -20.25 1.49
CA ALA A 204 -5.31 -21.48 1.94
C ALA A 204 -3.79 -21.37 1.86
N ALA A 205 -3.27 -20.84 0.74
CA ALA A 205 -1.85 -20.56 0.58
C ALA A 205 -1.34 -19.49 1.55
N VAL A 206 -2.10 -18.42 1.79
CA VAL A 206 -1.76 -17.38 2.78
C VAL A 206 -1.66 -18.00 4.19
N ASN A 207 -2.68 -18.73 4.62
CA ASN A 207 -2.67 -19.37 5.94
C ASN A 207 -1.53 -20.39 6.08
N HIS A 208 -1.24 -21.15 5.02
CA HIS A 208 -0.13 -22.09 5.01
C HIS A 208 1.22 -21.38 5.12
N TYR A 209 1.43 -20.30 4.37
CA TYR A 209 2.66 -19.50 4.42
C TYR A 209 2.89 -18.90 5.81
N PHE A 210 1.84 -18.43 6.48
CA PHE A 210 1.94 -17.84 7.81
C PHE A 210 1.71 -18.84 8.96
N ALA A 211 1.65 -20.14 8.70
CA ALA A 211 1.30 -21.14 9.72
C ALA A 211 2.24 -21.08 10.94
N ASP A 212 3.56 -20.98 10.73
CA ASP A 212 4.54 -20.86 11.82
C ASP A 212 4.33 -19.61 12.67
N PHE A 213 3.90 -18.51 12.05
CA PHE A 213 3.61 -17.27 12.77
C PHE A 213 2.37 -17.43 13.65
N LEU A 214 1.33 -18.08 13.10
CA LEU A 214 0.03 -18.25 13.74
C LEU A 214 0.05 -19.28 14.87
N GLU A 215 0.78 -20.38 14.68
CA GLU A 215 0.79 -21.51 15.60
C GLU A 215 1.89 -21.40 16.66
N ASN A 216 3.04 -20.80 16.31
CA ASN A 216 4.22 -20.77 17.16
C ASN A 216 4.61 -19.35 17.60
N SER A 217 5.19 -18.55 16.71
CA SER A 217 5.61 -17.16 16.98
C SER A 217 6.16 -16.44 15.75
N GLU A 218 6.30 -15.11 15.85
CA GLU A 218 7.05 -14.27 14.88
C GLU A 218 8.49 -14.77 14.68
N ASP A 219 9.19 -15.19 15.74
CA ASP A 219 10.57 -15.69 15.63
C ASP A 219 10.65 -17.02 14.85
N ALA A 220 9.69 -17.92 15.10
CA ALA A 220 9.59 -19.18 14.37
C ALA A 220 9.41 -18.95 12.86
N PHE A 221 8.52 -18.03 12.51
CA PHE A 221 8.29 -17.63 11.11
C PHE A 221 9.54 -17.03 10.46
N LEU A 222 10.24 -16.11 11.14
CA LEU A 222 11.46 -15.50 10.59
C LEU A 222 12.54 -16.55 10.32
N ARG A 223 12.72 -17.51 11.24
CA ARG A 223 13.70 -18.59 11.07
C ARG A 223 13.36 -19.51 9.91
N SER A 224 12.08 -19.87 9.74
CA SER A 224 11.67 -20.78 8.67
C SER A 224 11.71 -20.13 7.29
N HIS A 225 11.41 -18.83 7.17
CA HIS A 225 11.26 -18.15 5.88
C HIS A 225 12.49 -17.36 5.41
N ILE A 226 13.26 -16.81 6.34
CA ILE A 226 14.41 -15.91 6.03
C ILE A 226 15.74 -16.56 6.47
N GLY A 227 15.66 -17.63 7.24
CA GLY A 227 16.81 -18.35 7.78
C GLY A 227 17.22 -17.86 9.18
N PRO A 228 17.90 -18.70 9.97
CA PRO A 228 18.22 -18.42 11.37
C PRO A 228 19.14 -17.21 11.54
N ASP A 229 20.13 -17.04 10.66
CA ASP A 229 21.09 -15.94 10.76
C ASP A 229 20.43 -14.57 10.50
N SER A 230 19.56 -14.50 9.50
CA SER A 230 18.78 -13.31 9.17
C SER A 230 17.76 -12.97 10.27
N ALA A 231 17.15 -14.00 10.89
CA ALA A 231 16.21 -13.80 12.00
C ALA A 231 16.91 -13.18 13.21
N VAL A 232 18.11 -13.67 13.57
CA VAL A 232 18.92 -13.08 14.65
C VAL A 232 19.31 -11.64 14.32
N MET A 233 19.70 -11.34 13.08
CA MET A 233 20.02 -9.98 12.66
C MET A 233 18.81 -9.04 12.72
N LEU A 234 17.65 -9.46 12.24
CA LEU A 234 16.40 -8.68 12.28
C LEU A 234 15.96 -8.40 13.71
N ASN A 235 16.02 -9.40 14.60
CA ASN A 235 15.74 -9.23 16.02
C ASN A 235 16.76 -8.30 16.68
N THR A 236 18.04 -8.41 16.31
CA THR A 236 19.09 -7.51 16.81
C THR A 236 18.82 -6.08 16.37
N ILE A 237 18.48 -5.85 15.10
CA ILE A 237 18.11 -4.52 14.60
C ILE A 237 16.89 -3.99 15.35
N LYS A 238 15.82 -4.78 15.50
CA LYS A 238 14.60 -4.40 16.24
C LYS A 238 14.94 -3.98 17.68
N ASN A 239 15.74 -4.77 18.38
CA ASN A 239 16.20 -4.48 19.75
C ASN A 239 17.14 -3.26 19.83
N THR A 240 17.99 -3.07 18.81
CA THR A 240 18.90 -1.91 18.74
C THR A 240 18.14 -0.62 18.43
N THR A 241 17.09 -0.70 17.61
CA THR A 241 16.22 0.44 17.29
C THR A 241 15.43 0.89 18.52
N LEU A 242 14.94 -0.08 19.30
CA LEU A 242 14.30 0.18 20.60
C LEU A 242 15.30 0.81 21.58
N SER A 243 16.50 0.25 21.74
CA SER A 243 17.50 0.81 22.66
C SER A 243 18.05 2.18 22.23
N MET A 244 18.09 2.47 20.92
CA MET A 244 18.40 3.81 20.43
C MET A 244 17.27 4.81 20.73
N ALA A 245 16.01 4.39 20.61
CA ALA A 245 14.88 5.22 20.99
C ALA A 245 14.90 5.53 22.49
N ASP A 246 15.19 4.52 23.33
CA ASP A 246 15.33 4.68 24.78
C ASP A 246 16.49 5.62 25.13
N ARG A 247 17.66 5.47 24.49
CA ARG A 247 18.81 6.37 24.68
C ARG A 247 18.58 7.81 24.21
N LEU A 248 17.68 8.01 23.25
CA LEU A 248 17.27 9.35 22.82
C LEU A 248 16.30 9.96 23.84
N LEU A 249 15.41 9.14 24.41
CA LEU A 249 14.54 9.53 25.50
C LEU A 249 15.34 9.91 26.76
N ASP A 250 16.31 9.09 27.16
CA ASP A 250 17.19 9.35 28.30
C ASP A 250 17.91 10.71 28.15
N ARG A 251 18.45 10.99 26.94
CA ARG A 251 19.09 12.28 26.66
C ARG A 251 18.12 13.45 26.70
N VAL A 252 16.85 13.27 26.35
CA VAL A 252 15.85 14.33 26.45
C VAL A 252 15.50 14.60 27.92
N ILE A 253 15.42 13.55 28.73
CA ILE A 253 15.22 13.63 30.18
C ILE A 253 16.39 14.35 30.84
N GLU A 254 17.63 13.95 30.54
CA GLU A 254 18.86 14.56 31.07
C GLU A 254 19.00 16.05 30.71
N ASN A 255 18.53 16.45 29.54
CA ASN A 255 18.55 17.85 29.10
C ASN A 255 17.37 18.68 29.62
N GLY A 256 16.51 18.13 30.48
CA GLY A 256 15.36 18.84 31.05
C GLY A 256 14.30 19.25 30.02
N ASN A 257 14.32 18.66 28.82
CA ASN A 257 13.43 19.02 27.72
C ASN A 257 12.19 18.12 27.63
N MET A 258 11.85 17.45 28.73
CA MET A 258 10.80 16.44 28.75
C MET A 258 9.43 17.05 28.47
N ASP A 259 9.13 18.22 29.01
CA ASP A 259 7.88 18.93 28.75
C ASP A 259 7.69 19.26 27.26
N VAL A 260 8.78 19.69 26.60
CA VAL A 260 8.77 19.99 25.15
C VAL A 260 8.57 18.72 24.33
N LEU A 261 9.11 17.58 24.76
CA LEU A 261 8.89 16.30 24.10
C LEU A 261 7.45 15.80 24.31
N LEU A 262 6.92 15.88 25.54
CA LEU A 262 5.53 15.51 25.83
C LEU A 262 4.56 16.37 25.02
N GLU A 263 4.79 17.68 24.96
CA GLU A 263 3.97 18.61 24.16
C GLU A 263 4.02 18.26 22.67
N ARG A 264 5.20 17.93 22.13
CA ARG A 264 5.33 17.49 20.73
C ARG A 264 4.69 16.14 20.46
N LEU A 265 4.79 15.19 21.39
CA LEU A 265 4.15 13.88 21.27
C LEU A 265 2.62 14.04 21.27
N ARG A 266 2.06 14.84 22.19
CA ARG A 266 0.64 15.22 22.18
C ARG A 266 0.26 15.95 20.90
N ALA A 267 1.08 16.89 20.43
CA ALA A 267 0.87 17.60 19.17
C ALA A 267 0.82 16.64 17.96
N CYS A 268 1.60 15.56 17.98
CA CYS A 268 1.60 14.49 16.99
C CYS A 268 0.55 13.40 17.25
N GLY A 269 -0.29 13.53 18.30
CA GLY A 269 -1.32 12.56 18.67
C GLY A 269 -0.78 11.23 19.24
N ARG A 270 0.41 11.23 19.83
CA ARG A 270 1.05 10.07 20.48
C ARG A 270 0.81 10.05 21.99
N ASP A 271 -0.45 10.27 22.38
CA ASP A 271 -0.85 10.29 23.79
C ASP A 271 -0.58 8.96 24.50
N ASP A 272 -0.62 7.85 23.76
CA ASP A 272 -0.25 6.50 24.21
C ASP A 272 1.21 6.41 24.71
N LEU A 273 2.13 7.12 24.05
CA LEU A 273 3.53 7.18 24.48
C LEU A 273 3.73 8.16 25.62
N VAL A 274 2.93 9.23 25.66
CA VAL A 274 2.93 10.21 26.76
C VAL A 274 2.49 9.54 28.06
N GLU A 275 1.43 8.74 28.03
CA GLU A 275 0.96 8.00 29.20
C GLU A 275 2.01 6.99 29.70
N LYS A 276 2.67 6.27 28.78
CA LYS A 276 3.75 5.34 29.13
C LYS A 276 4.99 6.01 29.70
N LEU A 277 5.30 7.25 29.30
CA LEU A 277 6.46 8.01 29.79
C LEU A 277 6.18 8.74 31.12
N LEU A 278 4.91 8.83 31.53
CA LEU A 278 4.48 9.44 32.78
C LEU A 278 4.18 8.41 33.89
N GLN A 279 4.25 7.12 33.57
CA GLN A 279 4.18 6.00 34.52
C GLN A 279 5.58 5.59 34.99
#